data_AF-A0A2H6A3Z5-F1
#
_entry.id   AF-A0A2H6A3Z5-F1
#
_cell.length_a   1.000
_cell.length_b   1.000
_cell.length_c   1.000
_cell.angle_alpha   90.00
_cell.angle_beta   90.00
_cell.angle_gamma   90.00
#
_symmetry.space_group_name_H-M   'P 1'
#
loop_
_entity.id
_entity.type
_entity.pdbx_description
1 polymer ?
#
loop_
_entity_poly.entity_id
_entity_poly.type
_entity_poly.pdbx_seq_one_letter_code
_entity_poly.pdbx_strand_id
1 'polypeptide(L)'
;MLRVRRFAGLMGAGVLAVLGIFTAAVPAAAQNPRDPIRDWEFWRAPPRYPTPETRRDRYFSFARVAYRSVRWEPGGQGWRTDYPNADVNFMRRLAELTTAVVSGDDEEGFHHFVVELDDPRLFEFPFIFMSDVGTVGFSPEEARRLREYLLRGGFLWVDDFWGDRAWEQWVHEIGKVLPLSEYPIFDLPPDHPIFHSLYDVERVPQIPSIQFWRRSGGATSERGAESAVPHLRGIADHSGRLMVLMSHNTDIADGWEREGEEYEFFYRFSPDAYALAINIVLYAMTH
;
A
#
# COMPACT_ATOMS: atom_id res chain seq x y z
N MET A 1 19.52 76.09 -18.07
CA MET A 1 20.03 76.82 -16.88
C MET A 1 19.47 76.14 -15.64
N LEU A 2 20.36 75.77 -14.71
CA LEU A 2 20.22 75.38 -13.29
C LEU A 2 18.79 75.20 -12.71
N ARG A 3 18.47 74.21 -11.86
CA ARG A 3 19.26 73.72 -10.71
C ARG A 3 18.58 72.47 -10.12
N VAL A 4 19.39 71.48 -9.74
CA VAL A 4 19.03 70.40 -8.80
C VAL A 4 19.19 70.94 -7.36
N ARG A 5 18.27 70.58 -6.44
CA ARG A 5 18.61 70.40 -5.02
C ARG A 5 17.67 69.40 -4.33
N ARG A 6 18.25 68.72 -3.35
CA ARG A 6 17.95 67.41 -2.79
C ARG A 6 17.11 67.47 -1.49
N PHE A 7 16.42 66.34 -1.24
CA PHE A 7 16.17 65.63 0.04
C PHE A 7 15.51 66.35 1.23
N ALA A 8 14.41 65.78 1.73
CA ALA A 8 14.31 65.03 3.01
C ALA A 8 12.93 65.20 3.68
N GLY A 9 12.41 64.13 4.30
CA GLY A 9 11.52 64.26 5.47
C GLY A 9 10.10 63.70 5.35
N LEU A 10 9.98 62.39 5.58
CA LEU A 10 9.04 61.70 6.49
C LEU A 10 7.70 62.32 6.95
N MET A 11 6.72 61.40 6.98
CA MET A 11 5.52 61.29 7.83
C MET A 11 4.20 61.95 7.38
N GLY A 12 3.14 61.14 7.39
CA GLY A 12 1.84 61.60 7.90
C GLY A 12 0.61 61.36 7.03
N ALA A 13 0.12 60.12 7.03
CA ALA A 13 -1.27 59.65 6.99
C ALA A 13 -2.42 60.53 6.43
N GLY A 14 -3.22 59.93 5.53
CA GLY A 14 -4.55 60.44 5.21
C GLY A 14 -5.28 59.73 4.06
N VAL A 15 -5.42 58.41 4.10
CA VAL A 15 -6.43 57.71 3.27
C VAL A 15 -7.38 56.99 4.21
N LEU A 16 -8.62 57.49 4.23
CA LEU A 16 -9.77 56.89 4.89
C LEU A 16 -10.03 55.49 4.32
N ALA A 17 -9.83 54.47 5.15
CA ALA A 17 -10.32 53.14 4.93
C ALA A 17 -11.85 53.12 5.12
N VAL A 18 -12.59 52.80 4.07
CA VAL A 18 -13.97 52.32 4.20
C VAL A 18 -13.88 50.79 4.33
N LEU A 19 -13.91 50.33 5.57
CA LEU A 19 -14.08 48.92 5.94
C LEU A 19 -15.51 48.50 5.60
N GLY A 20 -15.69 47.92 4.41
CA GLY A 20 -16.86 47.09 4.10
C GLY A 20 -16.66 45.73 4.75
N ILE A 21 -17.20 45.53 5.94
CA ILE A 21 -17.28 44.23 6.59
C ILE A 21 -18.36 43.41 5.85
N PHE A 22 -17.95 42.52 4.95
CA PHE A 22 -18.76 41.38 4.57
C PHE A 22 -18.53 40.27 5.60
N THR A 23 -19.34 40.24 6.65
CA THR A 23 -19.49 39.03 7.48
C THR A 23 -20.27 38.01 6.67
N ALA A 24 -19.56 37.18 5.91
CA ALA A 24 -20.08 35.85 5.60
C ALA A 24 -20.08 35.07 6.93
N ALA A 25 -21.24 35.03 7.57
CA ALA A 25 -21.48 34.11 8.68
C ALA A 25 -21.42 32.69 8.09
N VAL A 26 -20.23 32.08 8.16
CA VAL A 26 -20.09 30.64 7.97
C VAL A 26 -20.80 30.00 9.18
N PRO A 27 -21.84 29.19 8.97
CA PRO A 27 -22.45 28.47 10.08
C PRO A 27 -21.35 27.64 10.75
N ALA A 28 -21.18 27.81 12.06
CA ALA A 28 -20.34 26.97 12.89
C ALA A 28 -20.96 25.56 12.96
N ALA A 29 -20.75 24.77 11.91
CA ALA A 29 -21.16 23.37 11.81
C ALA A 29 -20.23 22.66 10.83
N ALA A 30 -18.96 22.54 11.18
CA ALA A 30 -18.04 21.52 10.65
C ALA A 30 -16.72 21.52 11.46
N GLN A 31 -16.83 21.46 12.79
CA GLN A 31 -15.74 20.89 13.57
C GLN A 31 -16.04 19.40 13.65
N ASN A 32 -15.55 18.63 12.68
CA ASN A 32 -15.44 17.19 12.82
C ASN A 32 -13.98 16.87 13.14
N PRO A 33 -13.55 16.89 14.42
CA PRO A 33 -12.21 16.49 14.79
C PRO A 33 -12.17 14.96 14.84
N ARG A 34 -12.06 14.33 13.67
CA ARG A 34 -11.53 12.97 13.54
C ARG A 34 -10.33 13.06 12.64
N ASP A 35 -9.23 13.52 13.21
CA ASP A 35 -7.88 13.37 12.66
C ASP A 35 -7.37 12.00 13.12
N PRO A 36 -7.37 10.95 12.27
CA PRO A 36 -7.28 9.56 12.73
C PRO A 36 -5.85 9.02 12.66
N ILE A 37 -4.84 9.86 12.94
CA ILE A 37 -3.43 9.45 12.89
C ILE A 37 -2.96 8.88 14.26
N ARG A 38 -3.85 8.69 15.24
CA ARG A 38 -3.42 8.38 16.62
C ARG A 38 -4.20 7.30 17.37
N ASP A 39 -4.90 6.42 16.67
CA ASP A 39 -5.56 5.29 17.33
C ASP A 39 -4.64 4.06 17.34
N TRP A 40 -3.89 3.95 18.43
CA TRP A 40 -3.19 2.74 18.88
C TRP A 40 -4.15 1.54 19.15
N GLU A 41 -5.45 1.70 18.91
CA GLU A 41 -6.49 0.68 19.08
C GLU A 41 -6.54 -0.35 17.94
N PHE A 42 -5.94 -0.07 16.76
CA PHE A 42 -6.08 -0.91 15.58
C PHE A 42 -5.18 -2.17 15.55
N TRP A 43 -4.11 -2.24 16.35
CA TRP A 43 -3.13 -3.35 16.38
C TRP A 43 -3.71 -4.75 16.64
N ARG A 44 -4.99 -4.84 17.04
CA ARG A 44 -5.70 -6.10 17.33
C ARG A 44 -7.10 -6.17 16.72
N ALA A 45 -7.39 -5.37 15.71
CA ALA A 45 -8.70 -5.40 15.07
C ALA A 45 -9.01 -6.84 14.58
N PRO A 46 -10.26 -7.31 14.73
CA PRO A 46 -10.67 -8.57 14.13
C PRO A 46 -10.56 -8.48 12.60
N PRO A 47 -10.37 -9.62 11.89
CA PRO A 47 -10.45 -9.65 10.44
C PRO A 47 -11.83 -9.15 9.97
N ARG A 48 -11.85 -8.23 9.01
CA ARG A 48 -13.08 -7.71 8.40
C ARG A 48 -13.48 -8.56 7.20
N TYR A 49 -14.23 -9.63 7.43
CA TYR A 49 -14.72 -10.50 6.35
C TYR A 49 -15.83 -9.81 5.54
N PRO A 50 -15.88 -9.98 4.20
CA PRO A 50 -16.91 -9.35 3.36
C PRO A 50 -18.30 -9.94 3.61
N THR A 51 -19.35 -9.13 3.55
CA THR A 51 -20.75 -9.58 3.58
C THR A 51 -21.47 -9.08 2.31
N PRO A 52 -22.63 -9.66 1.94
CA PRO A 52 -23.40 -9.15 0.81
C PRO A 52 -23.73 -7.64 0.92
N GLU A 53 -23.90 -7.14 2.13
CA GLU A 53 -24.19 -5.72 2.40
C GLU A 53 -22.95 -4.85 2.20
N THR A 54 -21.80 -5.26 2.76
CA THR A 54 -20.54 -4.50 2.67
C THR A 54 -19.90 -4.59 1.28
N ARG A 55 -20.23 -5.59 0.46
CA ARG A 55 -19.75 -5.70 -0.94
C ARG A 55 -20.77 -5.31 -2.01
N ARG A 56 -21.75 -4.47 -1.65
CA ARG A 56 -22.83 -4.08 -2.55
C ARG A 56 -22.39 -3.20 -3.72
N ASP A 57 -21.46 -2.28 -3.51
CA ASP A 57 -21.04 -1.28 -4.51
C ASP A 57 -20.20 -1.86 -5.67
N ARG A 58 -19.51 -2.99 -5.41
CA ARG A 58 -18.53 -3.64 -6.30
C ARG A 58 -17.38 -2.73 -6.74
N TYR A 59 -17.11 -1.65 -6.01
CA TYR A 59 -15.94 -0.82 -6.23
C TYR A 59 -14.67 -1.51 -5.73
N PHE A 60 -13.51 -0.92 -6.05
CA PHE A 60 -12.22 -1.48 -5.63
C PHE A 60 -12.12 -1.46 -4.11
N SER A 61 -11.68 -2.57 -3.52
CA SER A 61 -11.34 -2.65 -2.11
C SER A 61 -10.09 -3.51 -1.94
N PHE A 62 -9.27 -3.13 -0.96
CA PHE A 62 -8.11 -3.91 -0.58
C PHE A 62 -8.59 -5.23 0.04
N ALA A 63 -8.14 -6.35 -0.51
CA ALA A 63 -8.51 -7.67 -0.04
C ALA A 63 -7.27 -8.45 0.38
N ARG A 64 -7.03 -8.48 1.68
CA ARG A 64 -5.93 -9.23 2.28
C ARG A 64 -6.30 -10.70 2.40
N VAL A 65 -5.40 -11.59 2.01
CA VAL A 65 -5.61 -13.02 2.21
C VAL A 65 -5.10 -13.43 3.59
N ALA A 66 -5.99 -13.93 4.43
CA ALA A 66 -5.62 -14.65 5.63
C ALA A 66 -5.15 -16.07 5.25
N TYR A 67 -4.02 -16.47 5.81
CA TYR A 67 -3.43 -17.78 5.56
C TYR A 67 -2.84 -18.37 6.84
N ARG A 68 -2.55 -19.68 6.82
CA ARG A 68 -1.85 -20.34 7.92
C ARG A 68 -0.34 -20.15 7.79
N SER A 69 0.28 -19.55 8.80
CA SER A 69 1.75 -19.55 8.93
C SER A 69 2.23 -20.93 9.42
N VAL A 70 3.16 -21.52 8.69
CA VAL A 70 3.78 -22.84 9.02
C VAL A 70 5.20 -22.72 9.53
N ARG A 71 5.76 -21.52 9.51
CA ARG A 71 7.03 -21.19 10.10
C ARG A 71 7.01 -19.79 10.70
N TRP A 72 8.02 -19.50 11.52
CA TRP A 72 8.21 -18.19 12.13
C TRP A 72 9.29 -17.40 11.38
N GLU A 73 9.08 -16.09 11.30
CA GLU A 73 10.03 -15.09 10.81
C GLU A 73 10.24 -13.98 11.87
N PRO A 74 11.48 -13.51 12.09
CA PRO A 74 11.73 -12.36 12.95
C PRO A 74 11.04 -11.11 12.43
N GLY A 75 10.26 -10.44 13.27
CA GLY A 75 9.57 -9.19 12.90
C GLY A 75 8.19 -9.38 12.26
N GLY A 76 7.91 -10.58 11.71
CA GLY A 76 6.65 -10.91 11.07
C GLY A 76 5.57 -11.44 12.02
N GLN A 77 4.31 -11.29 11.62
CA GLN A 77 3.11 -11.79 12.30
C GLN A 77 2.23 -12.65 11.38
N GLY A 78 2.81 -13.18 10.29
CA GLY A 78 2.09 -13.84 9.22
C GLY A 78 1.18 -12.87 8.49
N TRP A 79 0.03 -13.33 8.01
CA TRP A 79 -0.90 -12.50 7.26
C TRP A 79 -1.35 -11.22 7.98
N ARG A 80 -1.23 -11.20 9.32
CA ARG A 80 -1.57 -10.05 10.18
C ARG A 80 -0.51 -8.95 10.16
N THR A 81 0.67 -9.16 9.57
CA THR A 81 1.64 -8.09 9.41
C THR A 81 0.98 -6.93 8.66
N ASP A 82 1.18 -5.74 9.20
CA ASP A 82 0.62 -4.45 8.77
C ASP A 82 -0.91 -4.26 8.93
N TYR A 83 -1.63 -5.32 9.29
CA TYR A 83 -3.08 -5.27 9.42
C TYR A 83 -3.51 -4.66 10.76
N PRO A 84 -4.56 -3.81 10.78
CA PRO A 84 -5.35 -3.31 9.65
C PRO A 84 -4.86 -1.96 9.10
N ASN A 85 -3.85 -1.36 9.72
CA ASN A 85 -3.46 0.02 9.44
C ASN A 85 -3.04 0.22 8.00
N ALA A 86 -2.26 -0.73 7.44
CA ALA A 86 -1.90 -0.71 6.03
C ALA A 86 -3.14 -0.66 5.13
N ASP A 87 -4.08 -1.56 5.35
CA ASP A 87 -5.27 -1.71 4.52
C ASP A 87 -6.15 -0.46 4.60
N VAL A 88 -6.32 0.11 5.80
CA VAL A 88 -7.09 1.34 6.03
C VAL A 88 -6.44 2.55 5.37
N ASN A 89 -5.14 2.77 5.64
CA ASN A 89 -4.42 3.95 5.16
C ASN A 89 -4.29 3.92 3.64
N PHE A 90 -3.99 2.76 3.06
CA PHE A 90 -3.87 2.63 1.61
C PHE A 90 -5.18 2.94 0.91
N MET A 91 -6.31 2.40 1.39
CA MET A 91 -7.62 2.68 0.79
C MET A 91 -7.99 4.17 0.85
N ARG A 92 -7.66 4.86 1.95
CA ARG A 92 -7.83 6.31 2.04
C ARG A 92 -6.96 7.06 1.04
N ARG A 93 -5.66 6.77 1.01
CA ARG A 93 -4.73 7.48 0.11
C ARG A 93 -4.99 7.18 -1.35
N LEU A 94 -5.44 5.97 -1.69
CA LEU A 94 -5.86 5.64 -3.04
C LEU A 94 -7.00 6.56 -3.51
N ALA A 95 -7.98 6.83 -2.64
CA ALA A 95 -9.08 7.76 -2.92
C ALA A 95 -8.63 9.23 -3.03
N GLU A 96 -7.64 9.64 -2.21
CA GLU A 96 -7.16 11.02 -2.16
C GLU A 96 -6.17 11.35 -3.29
N LEU A 97 -5.35 10.37 -3.69
CA LEU A 97 -4.24 10.56 -4.63
C LEU A 97 -4.59 10.13 -6.06
N THR A 98 -5.77 9.54 -6.27
CA THR A 98 -6.23 9.12 -7.60
C THR A 98 -7.69 9.49 -7.83
N THR A 99 -8.17 9.28 -9.05
CA THR A 99 -9.60 9.38 -9.38
C THR A 99 -10.32 8.02 -9.34
N ALA A 100 -9.68 6.98 -8.80
CA ALA A 100 -10.27 5.65 -8.72
C ALA A 100 -11.46 5.67 -7.74
N VAL A 101 -12.54 4.99 -8.13
CA VAL A 101 -13.69 4.81 -7.24
C VAL A 101 -13.37 3.64 -6.32
N VAL A 102 -13.15 3.96 -5.05
CA VAL A 102 -12.90 2.97 -3.99
C VAL A 102 -14.18 2.68 -3.21
N SER A 103 -14.28 1.46 -2.72
CA SER A 103 -15.41 1.00 -1.91
C SER A 103 -15.43 1.68 -0.55
N GLY A 104 -16.63 2.08 -0.10
CA GLY A 104 -16.82 2.74 1.18
C GLY A 104 -18.24 3.25 1.39
N ASP A 105 -18.54 3.62 2.63
CA ASP A 105 -19.81 4.26 3.01
C ASP A 105 -19.62 5.28 4.14
N ASP A 106 -20.68 6.04 4.41
CA ASP A 106 -20.68 7.12 5.41
C ASP A 106 -20.52 6.63 6.86
N GLU A 107 -20.79 5.36 7.14
CA GLU A 107 -20.77 4.77 8.48
C GLU A 107 -19.40 4.15 8.81
N GLU A 108 -18.88 3.33 7.89
CA GLU A 108 -17.67 2.51 8.07
C GLU A 108 -16.43 3.07 7.35
N GLY A 109 -16.59 4.16 6.60
CA GLY A 109 -15.51 4.77 5.80
C GLY A 109 -15.11 3.89 4.62
N PHE A 110 -13.85 3.98 4.19
CA PHE A 110 -13.35 3.13 3.10
C PHE A 110 -13.24 1.67 3.53
N HIS A 111 -13.69 0.78 2.65
CA HIS A 111 -13.73 -0.64 2.93
C HIS A 111 -12.40 -1.32 2.63
N HIS A 112 -11.99 -2.19 3.54
CA HIS A 112 -10.91 -3.16 3.38
C HIS A 112 -11.43 -4.50 3.90
N PHE A 113 -10.97 -5.59 3.29
CA PHE A 113 -11.48 -6.92 3.60
C PHE A 113 -10.37 -7.92 3.84
N VAL A 114 -10.68 -8.89 4.68
CA VAL A 114 -9.89 -10.13 4.83
C VAL A 114 -10.67 -11.26 4.18
N VAL A 115 -9.99 -12.06 3.37
CA VAL A 115 -10.56 -13.23 2.69
C VAL A 115 -9.67 -14.45 2.94
N GLU A 116 -10.26 -15.64 2.91
CA GLU A 116 -9.52 -16.91 2.91
C GLU A 116 -9.57 -17.50 1.50
N LEU A 117 -8.58 -18.31 1.10
CA LEU A 117 -8.52 -18.82 -0.28
C LEU A 117 -9.63 -19.82 -0.60
N ASP A 118 -10.17 -20.51 0.40
CA ASP A 118 -11.31 -21.41 0.28
C ASP A 118 -12.67 -20.69 0.37
N ASP A 119 -12.70 -19.40 0.72
CA ASP A 119 -13.92 -18.60 0.74
C ASP A 119 -14.43 -18.36 -0.69
N PRO A 120 -15.69 -18.73 -1.05
CA PRO A 120 -16.26 -18.47 -2.37
C PRO A 120 -16.24 -16.99 -2.78
N ARG A 121 -16.22 -16.05 -1.82
CA ARG A 121 -16.16 -14.61 -2.07
C ARG A 121 -14.80 -14.13 -2.55
N LEU A 122 -13.76 -14.97 -2.52
CA LEU A 122 -12.44 -14.68 -3.12
C LEU A 122 -12.59 -14.12 -4.55
N PHE A 123 -13.50 -14.70 -5.34
CA PHE A 123 -13.71 -14.32 -6.75
C PHE A 123 -14.45 -12.99 -6.94
N GLU A 124 -14.88 -12.33 -5.85
CA GLU A 124 -15.45 -10.99 -5.91
C GLU A 124 -14.38 -9.90 -5.95
N PHE A 125 -13.12 -10.25 -5.68
CA PHE A 125 -11.99 -9.33 -5.61
C PHE A 125 -11.06 -9.51 -6.82
N PRO A 126 -10.92 -8.53 -7.72
CA PRO A 126 -9.99 -8.63 -8.84
C PRO A 126 -8.52 -8.58 -8.41
N PHE A 127 -8.27 -8.08 -7.20
CA PHE A 127 -6.96 -7.87 -6.61
C PHE A 127 -6.95 -8.42 -5.19
N ILE A 128 -5.93 -9.21 -4.85
CA ILE A 128 -5.67 -9.70 -3.50
C ILE A 128 -4.23 -9.40 -3.08
N PHE A 129 -4.03 -9.22 -1.79
CA PHE A 129 -2.74 -8.89 -1.17
C PHE A 129 -2.36 -9.89 -0.08
N MET A 130 -1.07 -10.20 0.04
CA MET A 130 -0.52 -11.00 1.13
C MET A 130 0.78 -10.36 1.64
N SER A 131 0.85 -10.09 2.94
CA SER A 131 2.09 -9.71 3.63
C SER A 131 2.71 -10.93 4.32
N ASP A 132 4.00 -10.90 4.66
CA ASP A 132 4.75 -11.95 5.37
C ASP A 132 4.66 -13.35 4.76
N VAL A 133 4.67 -13.41 3.42
CA VAL A 133 4.49 -14.66 2.67
C VAL A 133 5.64 -15.64 2.84
N GLY A 134 6.77 -15.22 3.41
CA GLY A 134 7.85 -16.10 3.84
C GLY A 134 7.42 -17.12 4.90
N THR A 135 6.25 -16.95 5.53
CA THR A 135 5.70 -17.88 6.53
C THR A 135 4.57 -18.78 6.03
N VAL A 136 4.02 -18.51 4.84
CA VAL A 136 2.80 -19.18 4.35
C VAL A 136 2.98 -20.68 4.18
N GLY A 137 1.90 -21.43 4.39
CA GLY A 137 1.84 -22.84 4.02
C GLY A 137 0.46 -23.24 3.51
N PHE A 138 0.31 -23.32 2.18
CA PHE A 138 -0.93 -23.68 1.52
C PHE A 138 -1.26 -25.15 1.68
N SER A 139 -2.52 -25.43 2.00
CA SER A 139 -3.14 -26.73 1.79
C SER A 139 -3.35 -27.01 0.29
N PRO A 140 -3.57 -28.27 -0.11
CA PRO A 140 -3.88 -28.61 -1.51
C PRO A 140 -5.11 -27.86 -2.04
N GLU A 141 -6.12 -27.63 -1.22
CA GLU A 141 -7.34 -26.92 -1.63
C GLU A 141 -7.09 -25.42 -1.81
N GLU A 142 -6.41 -24.77 -0.87
CA GLU A 142 -6.01 -23.35 -1.00
C GLU A 142 -5.15 -23.14 -2.25
N ALA A 143 -4.20 -24.04 -2.53
CA ALA A 143 -3.36 -23.95 -3.71
C ALA A 143 -4.18 -24.10 -5.01
N ARG A 144 -5.12 -25.06 -5.05
CA ARG A 144 -6.03 -25.26 -6.19
C ARG A 144 -6.92 -24.02 -6.42
N ARG A 145 -7.44 -23.45 -5.35
CA ARG A 145 -8.31 -22.26 -5.36
C ARG A 145 -7.57 -21.01 -5.81
N LEU A 146 -6.36 -20.78 -5.30
CA LEU A 146 -5.53 -19.66 -5.75
C LEU A 146 -5.13 -19.81 -7.22
N ARG A 147 -4.83 -21.03 -7.68
CA ARG A 147 -4.58 -21.29 -9.10
C ARG A 147 -5.79 -20.91 -9.95
N GLU A 148 -6.97 -21.36 -9.55
CA GLU A 148 -8.23 -21.05 -10.23
C GLU A 148 -8.49 -19.53 -10.26
N TYR A 149 -8.24 -18.83 -9.16
CA TYR A 149 -8.36 -17.37 -9.06
C TYR A 149 -7.45 -16.65 -10.08
N LEU A 150 -6.15 -16.97 -10.10
CA LEU A 150 -5.17 -16.33 -10.97
C LEU A 150 -5.48 -16.60 -12.46
N LEU A 151 -5.82 -17.84 -12.79
CA LEU A 151 -6.18 -18.23 -14.17
C LEU A 151 -7.51 -17.64 -14.66
N ARG A 152 -8.40 -17.22 -13.75
CA ARG A 152 -9.64 -16.52 -14.09
C ARG A 152 -9.48 -15.01 -14.25
N GLY A 153 -8.27 -14.48 -14.10
CA GLY A 153 -8.01 -13.04 -14.24
C GLY A 153 -7.63 -12.33 -12.94
N GLY A 154 -7.67 -13.01 -11.80
CA GLY A 154 -7.27 -12.41 -10.53
C GLY A 154 -5.80 -11.98 -10.51
N PHE A 155 -5.49 -10.98 -9.68
CA PHE A 155 -4.14 -10.44 -9.49
C PHE A 155 -3.73 -10.59 -8.03
N LEU A 156 -2.56 -11.18 -7.77
CA LEU A 156 -1.99 -11.33 -6.43
C LEU A 156 -0.74 -10.46 -6.28
N TRP A 157 -0.73 -9.57 -5.28
CA TRP A 157 0.49 -8.93 -4.81
C TRP A 157 0.94 -9.54 -3.48
N VAL A 158 2.19 -9.97 -3.39
CA VAL A 158 2.83 -10.40 -2.15
C VAL A 158 3.98 -9.49 -1.74
N ASP A 159 4.11 -9.23 -0.43
CA ASP A 159 5.01 -8.25 0.16
C ASP A 159 5.56 -8.72 1.51
N ASP A 160 6.50 -7.94 2.08
CA ASP A 160 7.12 -8.13 3.41
C ASP A 160 7.70 -9.54 3.64
N PHE A 161 8.65 -9.93 2.80
CA PHE A 161 9.39 -11.18 3.03
C PHE A 161 10.84 -11.01 2.62
N TRP A 162 11.73 -11.54 3.46
CA TRP A 162 13.12 -11.09 3.50
C TRP A 162 14.13 -12.23 3.50
N GLY A 163 15.13 -12.12 2.64
CA GLY A 163 16.26 -13.04 2.54
C GLY A 163 15.90 -14.39 1.94
N ASP A 164 16.94 -15.22 1.77
CA ASP A 164 16.85 -16.44 0.97
C ASP A 164 15.88 -17.46 1.55
N ARG A 165 15.79 -17.55 2.88
CA ARG A 165 14.89 -18.52 3.53
C ARG A 165 13.42 -18.19 3.31
N ALA A 166 13.05 -16.91 3.36
CA ALA A 166 11.69 -16.46 3.08
C ALA A 166 11.35 -16.67 1.60
N TRP A 167 12.30 -16.32 0.73
CA TRP A 167 12.22 -16.56 -0.71
C TRP A 167 11.98 -18.03 -1.04
N GLU A 168 12.78 -18.94 -0.51
CA GLU A 168 12.65 -20.39 -0.73
C GLU A 168 11.29 -20.93 -0.28
N GLN A 169 10.80 -20.49 0.89
CA GLN A 169 9.47 -20.88 1.36
C GLN A 169 8.39 -20.40 0.39
N TRP A 170 8.42 -19.13 -0.01
CA TRP A 170 7.45 -18.57 -0.94
C TRP A 170 7.48 -19.30 -2.29
N VAL A 171 8.66 -19.48 -2.88
CA VAL A 171 8.86 -20.19 -4.16
C VAL A 171 8.31 -21.62 -4.09
N HIS A 172 8.52 -22.33 -2.97
CA HIS A 172 7.95 -23.65 -2.76
C HIS A 172 6.42 -23.64 -2.75
N GLU A 173 5.81 -22.71 -2.02
CA GLU A 173 4.36 -22.62 -1.87
C GLU A 173 3.66 -22.15 -3.15
N ILE A 174 4.15 -21.10 -3.80
CA ILE A 174 3.60 -20.63 -5.08
C ILE A 174 3.81 -21.68 -6.19
N GLY A 175 4.86 -22.49 -6.11
CA GLY A 175 5.08 -23.64 -7.01
C GLY A 175 4.00 -24.72 -6.94
N LYS A 176 3.28 -24.85 -5.81
CA LYS A 176 2.11 -25.74 -5.69
C LYS A 176 0.89 -25.20 -6.44
N VAL A 177 0.79 -23.87 -6.55
CA VAL A 177 -0.28 -23.13 -7.23
C VAL A 177 -0.02 -23.11 -8.73
N LEU A 178 1.18 -22.65 -9.11
CA LEU A 178 1.65 -22.46 -10.47
C LEU A 178 3.01 -23.17 -10.62
N PRO A 179 3.07 -24.36 -11.25
CA PRO A 179 4.31 -25.07 -11.49
C PRO A 179 5.32 -24.18 -12.21
N LEU A 180 6.46 -23.94 -11.58
CA LEU A 180 7.45 -22.96 -12.05
C LEU A 180 8.10 -23.32 -13.40
N SER A 181 7.97 -24.58 -13.83
CA SER A 181 8.36 -25.01 -15.18
C SER A 181 7.45 -24.45 -16.27
N GLU A 182 6.20 -24.14 -15.95
CA GLU A 182 5.20 -23.56 -16.84
C GLU A 182 5.04 -22.05 -16.61
N TYR A 183 5.18 -21.62 -15.35
CA TYR A 183 4.99 -20.24 -14.90
C TYR A 183 6.26 -19.73 -14.21
N PRO A 184 7.32 -19.40 -14.97
CA PRO A 184 8.59 -18.98 -14.38
C PRO A 184 8.45 -17.63 -13.67
N ILE A 185 9.22 -17.47 -12.59
CA ILE A 185 9.39 -16.18 -11.93
C ILE A 185 10.45 -15.38 -12.69
N PHE A 186 10.21 -14.09 -12.91
CA PHE A 186 11.16 -13.16 -13.54
C PHE A 186 11.23 -11.84 -12.77
N ASP A 187 12.38 -11.17 -12.80
CA ASP A 187 12.49 -9.77 -12.34
C ASP A 187 11.80 -8.86 -13.37
N LEU A 188 10.97 -7.93 -12.89
CA LEU A 188 10.32 -6.96 -13.77
C LEU A 188 11.39 -6.06 -14.40
N PRO A 189 11.34 -5.85 -15.73
CA PRO A 189 12.28 -4.94 -16.36
C PRO A 189 11.97 -3.49 -15.96
N PRO A 190 12.97 -2.59 -15.94
CA PRO A 190 12.77 -1.20 -15.50
C PRO A 190 11.73 -0.42 -16.30
N ASP A 191 11.46 -0.81 -17.55
CA ASP A 191 10.46 -0.20 -18.43
C ASP A 191 9.06 -0.84 -18.32
N HIS A 192 8.85 -1.76 -17.39
CA HIS A 192 7.55 -2.38 -17.18
C HIS A 192 6.50 -1.32 -16.78
N PRO A 193 5.25 -1.36 -17.30
CA PRO A 193 4.25 -0.33 -17.04
C PRO A 193 3.94 -0.06 -15.55
N ILE A 194 4.13 -1.05 -14.67
CA ILE A 194 4.03 -0.87 -13.20
C ILE A 194 4.94 0.25 -12.66
N PHE A 195 6.07 0.54 -13.30
CA PHE A 195 6.93 1.65 -12.87
C PHE A 195 6.49 3.02 -13.42
N HIS A 196 5.50 3.06 -14.31
CA HIS A 196 5.15 4.25 -15.10
C HIS A 196 3.63 4.50 -15.27
N SER A 197 2.77 3.88 -14.45
CA SER A 197 1.31 4.01 -14.62
C SER A 197 0.78 5.43 -14.33
N LEU A 198 0.95 5.92 -13.09
CA LEU A 198 0.57 7.27 -12.67
C LEU A 198 1.79 8.07 -12.22
N TYR A 199 2.69 7.42 -11.49
CA TYR A 199 3.96 7.97 -11.04
C TYR A 199 5.12 7.30 -11.78
N ASP A 200 6.22 8.02 -11.94
CA ASP A 200 7.49 7.43 -12.39
C ASP A 200 8.27 6.93 -11.18
N VAL A 201 8.43 5.61 -11.07
CA VAL A 201 9.16 4.94 -9.99
C VAL A 201 10.48 4.41 -10.56
N GLU A 202 11.56 5.15 -10.34
CA GLU A 202 12.87 4.86 -10.96
C GLU A 202 13.53 3.56 -10.46
N ARG A 203 13.15 3.10 -9.26
CA ARG A 203 13.70 1.91 -8.61
C ARG A 203 12.71 1.34 -7.62
N VAL A 204 12.82 0.05 -7.35
CA VAL A 204 12.10 -0.60 -6.26
C VAL A 204 12.57 0.01 -4.94
N PRO A 205 11.70 0.67 -4.16
CA PRO A 205 12.08 1.21 -2.86
C PRO A 205 12.36 0.06 -1.90
N GLN A 206 13.32 0.28 -0.99
CA GLN A 206 13.57 -0.63 0.12
C GLN A 206 13.09 0.01 1.41
N ILE A 207 11.99 -0.50 1.93
CA ILE A 207 11.32 0.01 3.11
C ILE A 207 11.46 -1.05 4.21
N PRO A 208 12.11 -0.74 5.34
CA PRO A 208 12.17 -1.63 6.50
C PRO A 208 10.94 -1.43 7.38
N SER A 209 10.68 -2.41 8.26
CA SER A 209 9.78 -2.18 9.39
C SER A 209 10.27 -1.00 10.23
N ILE A 210 9.34 -0.20 10.77
CA ILE A 210 9.70 0.94 11.63
C ILE A 210 10.48 0.49 12.87
N GLN A 211 10.24 -0.72 13.37
CA GLN A 211 10.97 -1.30 14.49
C GLN A 211 12.44 -1.56 14.11
N PHE A 212 12.70 -2.12 12.92
CA PHE A 212 14.06 -2.31 12.42
C PHE A 212 14.75 -0.98 12.16
N TRP A 213 14.06 -0.04 11.50
CA TRP A 213 14.54 1.33 11.25
C TRP A 213 15.06 1.98 12.53
N ARG A 214 14.22 2.02 13.58
CA ARG A 214 14.56 2.62 14.88
C ARG A 214 15.75 1.93 15.55
N ARG A 215 15.75 0.60 15.57
CA ARG A 215 16.79 -0.19 16.26
C ARG A 215 18.14 -0.11 15.54
N SER A 216 18.13 -0.05 14.21
CA SER A 216 19.35 -0.04 13.39
C SER A 216 19.97 1.34 13.24
N GLY A 217 19.26 2.41 13.60
CA GLY A 217 19.71 3.78 13.36
C GLY A 217 19.58 4.18 11.89
N GLY A 218 18.61 3.61 11.17
CA GLY A 218 18.24 4.04 9.83
C GLY A 218 18.65 3.11 8.69
N ALA A 219 18.97 1.85 8.96
CA ALA A 219 19.23 0.86 7.92
C ALA A 219 17.91 0.31 7.35
N THR A 220 17.95 -0.14 6.10
CA THR A 220 16.78 -0.68 5.37
C THR A 220 16.86 -2.19 5.10
N SER A 221 18.04 -2.79 5.28
CA SER A 221 18.25 -4.21 5.02
C SER A 221 18.08 -5.06 6.28
N GLU A 222 16.90 -5.66 6.43
CA GLU A 222 16.49 -6.39 7.64
C GLU A 222 17.23 -7.71 7.92
N ARG A 223 17.85 -8.29 6.90
CA ARG A 223 18.61 -9.55 6.92
C ARG A 223 20.06 -9.33 6.46
N GLY A 224 20.59 -8.12 6.62
CA GLY A 224 21.98 -7.82 6.34
C GLY A 224 22.33 -7.95 4.85
N ALA A 225 23.27 -8.82 4.50
CA ALA A 225 23.66 -8.98 3.09
C ALA A 225 22.58 -9.67 2.25
N GLU A 226 21.79 -10.57 2.84
CA GLU A 226 20.75 -11.36 2.15
C GLU A 226 19.59 -10.50 1.65
N SER A 227 19.35 -9.36 2.30
CA SER A 227 18.33 -8.41 1.89
C SER A 227 18.86 -7.07 1.43
N ALA A 228 20.12 -6.99 0.98
CA ALA A 228 20.72 -5.71 0.60
C ALA A 228 20.08 -5.08 -0.65
N VAL A 229 19.37 -5.87 -1.47
CA VAL A 229 18.76 -5.43 -2.72
C VAL A 229 17.27 -5.79 -2.71
N PRO A 230 16.36 -4.81 -2.85
CA PRO A 230 14.94 -5.06 -3.06
C PRO A 230 14.68 -5.51 -4.50
N HIS A 231 13.70 -6.38 -4.70
CA HIS A 231 13.32 -6.86 -6.01
C HIS A 231 11.82 -6.82 -6.21
N LEU A 232 11.40 -6.45 -7.42
CA LEU A 232 10.03 -6.58 -7.87
C LEU A 232 9.98 -7.67 -8.94
N ARG A 233 9.30 -8.77 -8.64
CA ARG A 233 9.27 -9.98 -9.47
C ARG A 233 7.85 -10.36 -9.85
N GLY A 234 7.74 -11.08 -10.96
CA GLY A 234 6.48 -11.41 -11.59
C GLY A 234 6.34 -12.88 -11.93
N ILE A 235 5.10 -13.33 -11.99
CA ILE A 235 4.68 -14.51 -12.76
C ILE A 235 3.59 -14.06 -13.73
N ALA A 236 3.76 -14.38 -15.01
CA ALA A 236 2.81 -14.06 -16.07
C ALA A 236 2.09 -15.31 -16.58
N ASP A 237 0.90 -15.13 -17.15
CA ASP A 237 0.21 -16.18 -17.89
C ASP A 237 0.81 -16.37 -19.30
N HIS A 238 0.28 -17.35 -20.04
CA HIS A 238 0.72 -17.69 -21.40
C HIS A 238 0.50 -16.57 -22.42
N SER A 239 -0.33 -15.58 -22.11
CA SER A 239 -0.54 -14.39 -22.94
C SER A 239 0.39 -13.23 -22.57
N GLY A 240 1.20 -13.38 -21.52
CA GLY A 240 2.11 -12.36 -21.02
C GLY A 240 1.48 -11.41 -19.99
N ARG A 241 0.22 -11.64 -19.58
CA ARG A 241 -0.42 -10.83 -18.54
C ARG A 241 0.13 -11.23 -17.18
N LEU A 242 0.59 -10.24 -16.42
CA LEU A 242 1.09 -10.46 -15.06
C LEU A 242 -0.04 -10.90 -14.12
N MET A 243 0.16 -12.02 -13.41
CA MET A 243 -0.80 -12.59 -12.46
C MET A 243 -0.37 -12.42 -11.01
N VAL A 244 0.92 -12.57 -10.74
CA VAL A 244 1.51 -12.48 -9.41
C VAL A 244 2.63 -11.46 -9.42
N LEU A 245 2.61 -10.53 -8.49
CA LEU A 245 3.66 -9.57 -8.22
C LEU A 245 4.25 -9.83 -6.84
N MET A 246 5.57 -9.74 -6.72
CA MET A 246 6.31 -10.04 -5.50
C MET A 246 7.29 -8.91 -5.20
N SER A 247 7.09 -8.20 -4.10
CA SER A 247 8.07 -7.27 -3.55
C SER A 247 8.90 -7.99 -2.48
N HIS A 248 10.10 -8.42 -2.87
CA HIS A 248 11.01 -9.18 -2.02
C HIS A 248 12.12 -8.28 -1.47
N ASN A 249 12.57 -8.54 -0.23
CA ASN A 249 13.58 -7.73 0.48
C ASN A 249 13.15 -6.26 0.67
N THR A 250 11.86 -6.07 0.86
CA THR A 250 11.24 -4.79 1.21
C THR A 250 9.88 -5.08 1.81
N ASP A 251 9.43 -4.17 2.66
CA ASP A 251 8.09 -4.12 3.21
C ASP A 251 7.43 -2.84 2.69
N ILE A 252 6.89 -2.93 1.47
CA ILE A 252 6.28 -1.77 0.82
C ILE A 252 5.11 -1.25 1.66
N ALA A 253 4.39 -2.15 2.32
CA ALA A 253 3.22 -1.85 3.15
C ALA A 253 3.52 -1.05 4.42
N ASP A 254 4.63 -1.26 5.11
CA ASP A 254 4.99 -0.48 6.31
C ASP A 254 5.14 1.02 5.97
N GLY A 255 5.47 1.34 4.71
CA GLY A 255 5.51 2.70 4.19
C GLY A 255 4.17 3.44 4.33
N TRP A 256 3.02 2.77 4.24
CA TRP A 256 1.72 3.38 4.51
C TRP A 256 1.05 2.89 5.80
N GLU A 257 1.48 1.77 6.37
CA GLU A 257 1.06 1.36 7.72
C GLU A 257 1.45 2.44 8.74
N ARG A 258 2.70 2.92 8.64
CA ARG A 258 3.35 3.79 9.63
C ARG A 258 3.37 5.26 9.27
N GLU A 259 2.62 5.66 8.24
CA GLU A 259 2.68 7.03 7.69
C GLU A 259 2.46 8.12 8.77
N GLY A 260 1.76 7.76 9.84
CA GLY A 260 1.43 8.63 10.96
C GLY A 260 2.37 8.60 12.16
N GLU A 261 3.33 7.69 12.22
CA GLU A 261 4.08 7.40 13.46
C GLU A 261 5.31 8.28 13.67
N GLU A 262 6.08 8.53 12.62
CA GLU A 262 7.38 9.21 12.71
C GLU A 262 7.66 10.02 11.46
N TYR A 263 7.94 11.32 11.63
CA TYR A 263 8.11 12.26 10.52
C TYR A 263 9.23 11.86 9.56
N GLU A 264 10.39 11.44 10.09
CA GLU A 264 11.53 11.05 9.26
C GLU A 264 11.24 9.77 8.47
N PHE A 265 10.62 8.78 9.12
CA PHE A 265 10.18 7.54 8.46
C PHE A 265 9.20 7.84 7.32
N PHE A 266 8.17 8.65 7.60
CA PHE A 266 7.20 9.09 6.59
C PHE A 266 7.89 9.72 5.40
N TYR A 267 8.69 10.77 5.62
CA TYR A 267 9.30 11.55 4.55
C TYR A 267 10.23 10.69 3.67
N ARG A 268 10.86 9.68 4.27
CA ARG A 268 11.84 8.83 3.58
C ARG A 268 11.22 7.67 2.81
N PHE A 269 10.09 7.13 3.27
CA PHE A 269 9.56 5.86 2.75
C PHE A 269 8.14 5.97 2.20
N SER A 270 7.24 6.72 2.84
CA SER A 270 5.82 6.73 2.47
C SER A 270 5.55 7.23 1.05
N PRO A 271 6.17 8.33 0.53
CA PRO A 271 5.94 8.77 -0.84
C PRO A 271 6.28 7.70 -1.89
N ASP A 272 7.42 7.03 -1.75
CA ASP A 272 7.87 6.00 -2.69
C ASP A 272 6.99 4.73 -2.56
N ALA A 273 6.58 4.39 -1.34
CA ALA A 273 5.64 3.30 -1.07
C ALA A 273 4.31 3.53 -1.79
N TYR A 274 3.70 4.70 -1.61
CA TYR A 274 2.44 5.06 -2.25
C TYR A 274 2.57 5.13 -3.77
N ALA A 275 3.66 5.70 -4.30
CA ALA A 275 3.87 5.81 -5.73
C ALA A 275 3.87 4.43 -6.40
N LEU A 276 4.62 3.47 -5.85
CA LEU A 276 4.65 2.10 -6.37
C LEU A 276 3.31 1.37 -6.16
N ALA A 277 2.75 1.42 -4.95
CA ALA A 277 1.50 0.71 -4.64
C ALA A 277 0.30 1.18 -5.48
N ILE A 278 0.19 2.50 -5.71
CA ILE A 278 -0.85 3.06 -6.58
C ILE A 278 -0.64 2.60 -8.02
N ASN A 279 0.59 2.64 -8.54
CA ASN A 279 0.85 2.13 -9.88
C ASN A 279 0.49 0.65 -10.04
N ILE A 280 0.80 -0.18 -9.04
CA ILE A 280 0.47 -1.61 -9.02
C ILE A 280 -1.04 -1.81 -9.12
N VAL A 281 -1.82 -1.12 -8.29
CA VAL A 281 -3.29 -1.23 -8.33
C VAL A 281 -3.84 -0.74 -9.66
N LEU A 282 -3.38 0.41 -10.15
CA LEU A 282 -3.83 0.93 -11.43
C LEU A 282 -3.50 -0.02 -12.58
N TYR A 283 -2.29 -0.60 -12.58
CA TYR A 283 -1.90 -1.61 -13.57
C TYR A 283 -2.83 -2.83 -13.50
N ALA A 284 -3.01 -3.42 -12.31
CA ALA A 284 -3.84 -4.60 -12.10
C ALA A 284 -5.31 -4.40 -12.50
N MET A 285 -5.80 -3.15 -12.45
CA MET A 285 -7.18 -2.80 -12.80
C MET A 285 -7.37 -2.39 -14.27
N THR A 286 -6.28 -2.28 -15.06
CA THR A 286 -6.35 -1.73 -16.43
C THR A 286 -5.70 -2.60 -17.50
N HIS A 287 -4.96 -3.65 -17.14
CA HIS A 287 -4.24 -4.56 -18.04
C HIS A 287 -4.66 -6.01 -17.80
#